data_AF-A0A1B8AJH1-F1
#
_entry.id   AF-A0A1B8AJH1-F1
#
_cell.length_a   1.000
_cell.length_b   1.000
_cell.length_c   1.000
_cell.angle_alpha   90.00
_cell.angle_beta   90.00
_cell.angle_gamma   90.00
#
_symmetry.space_group_name_H-M   'P 1'
#
loop_
_entity.id
_entity.type
_entity.pdbx_description
1 polymer ?
#
loop_
_entity_poly.entity_id
_entity_poly.type
_entity_poly.pdbx_seq_one_letter_code
_entity_poly.pdbx_strand_id
1 'polypeptide(L)'
;MAPPPNPNLPLQERLMALAQTLQFGWFVGHLTLILATIRYGFSWLRMNYYTRMAQFSYRTAFIAAAVTYGIVVYKTMRARAKTGQRAAPTPLAMLADENIQYLAMSLVWLFCPQYPLALIPYTIYSVFHVATYTRANLIPAVLAPKPAPEADGATPSRRTSVDHPLANQIGAFVKEYYDASMAIVASLEIALWGRIFLSAILFQRRSWILIVLYSAFLRARYAQSTHVQHSFSQLSARVDSFVSAQGTPPVARSVWQTVKDGARQFHDATALVGAGPAKKSS
;
A
#
# COMPACT_ATOMS: atom_id res chain seq x y z
N MET A 1 9.97 2.28 -17.96
CA MET A 1 8.82 1.52 -18.48
C MET A 1 9.38 0.43 -19.37
N ALA A 2 8.76 -0.75 -19.39
CA ALA A 2 9.09 -1.77 -20.39
C ALA A 2 8.89 -1.16 -21.79
N PRO A 3 9.80 -1.40 -22.74
CA PRO A 3 9.59 -0.97 -24.12
C PRO A 3 8.34 -1.65 -24.68
N PRO A 4 7.61 -1.01 -25.61
CA PRO A 4 6.47 -1.64 -26.27
C PRO A 4 6.94 -2.94 -26.95
N PRO A 5 6.11 -4.00 -26.92
CA PRO A 5 6.49 -5.29 -27.48
C PRO A 5 6.70 -5.16 -29.00
N ASN A 6 7.85 -5.64 -29.48
CA ASN A 6 8.12 -5.67 -30.92
C ASN A 6 7.32 -6.81 -31.56
N PRO A 7 6.36 -6.52 -32.46
CA PRO A 7 5.50 -7.55 -33.03
C PRO A 7 6.21 -8.53 -33.96
N ASN A 8 7.40 -8.16 -34.45
CA ASN A 8 8.21 -8.99 -35.33
C ASN A 8 9.01 -10.06 -34.55
N LEU A 9 9.06 -9.99 -33.22
CA LEU A 9 9.77 -10.98 -32.41
C LEU A 9 8.84 -12.15 -32.02
N PRO A 10 9.37 -13.39 -31.97
CA PRO A 10 8.67 -14.53 -31.38
C PRO A 10 8.20 -14.24 -29.95
N LEU A 11 7.10 -14.90 -29.54
CA LEU A 11 6.53 -14.72 -28.20
C LEU A 11 7.56 -14.91 -27.08
N GLN A 12 8.42 -15.93 -27.20
CA GLN A 12 9.46 -16.21 -26.21
C GLN A 12 10.39 -15.02 -26.00
N GLU A 13 10.85 -14.38 -27.07
CA GLU A 13 11.76 -13.23 -26.98
C GLU A 13 11.07 -12.01 -26.39
N ARG A 14 9.78 -11.79 -26.72
CA ARG A 14 8.97 -10.72 -26.12
C ARG A 14 8.79 -10.91 -24.61
N LEU A 15 8.53 -12.15 -24.17
CA LEU A 15 8.43 -12.49 -22.75
C LEU A 15 9.78 -12.41 -22.04
N MET A 16 10.86 -12.81 -22.70
CA MET A 16 12.22 -12.69 -22.16
C MET A 16 12.62 -11.22 -21.98
N ALA A 17 12.28 -10.36 -22.94
CA ALA A 17 12.48 -8.92 -22.83
C ALA A 17 11.72 -8.32 -21.62
N LEU A 18 10.48 -8.76 -21.37
CA LEU A 18 9.76 -8.38 -20.15
C LEU A 18 10.47 -8.90 -18.89
N ALA A 19 10.88 -10.17 -18.88
CA ALA A 19 11.50 -10.83 -17.73
C ALA A 19 12.80 -10.15 -17.28
N GLN A 20 13.53 -9.52 -18.19
CA GLN A 20 14.74 -8.75 -17.90
C GLN A 20 14.46 -7.38 -17.25
N THR A 21 13.19 -6.97 -17.14
CA THR A 21 12.85 -5.68 -16.53
C THR A 21 12.67 -5.77 -15.02
N LEU A 22 13.09 -4.72 -14.30
CA LEU A 22 12.75 -4.54 -12.88
C LEU A 22 11.23 -4.52 -12.64
N GLN A 23 10.42 -4.12 -13.62
CA GLN A 23 8.96 -4.12 -13.49
C GLN A 23 8.38 -5.54 -13.46
N PHE A 24 9.00 -6.48 -14.18
CA PHE A 24 8.62 -7.88 -14.09
C PHE A 24 9.00 -8.49 -12.74
N GLY A 25 10.18 -8.18 -12.20
CA GLY A 25 10.55 -8.58 -10.83
C GLY A 25 9.55 -8.05 -9.78
N TRP A 26 9.12 -6.80 -9.94
CA TRP A 26 8.06 -6.18 -9.13
C TRP A 26 6.71 -6.90 -9.27
N PHE A 27 6.32 -7.29 -10.49
CA PHE A 27 5.13 -8.09 -10.73
C PHE A 27 5.18 -9.46 -10.04
N VAL A 28 6.29 -10.19 -10.20
CA VAL A 28 6.50 -11.51 -9.58
C VAL A 28 6.47 -11.41 -8.06
N GLY A 29 7.01 -10.34 -7.48
CA GLY A 29 6.92 -10.07 -6.05
C GLY A 29 5.47 -9.92 -5.58
N HIS A 30 4.65 -9.12 -6.27
CA HIS A 30 3.22 -8.98 -5.92
C HIS A 30 2.44 -10.28 -6.10
N LEU A 31 2.73 -11.05 -7.16
CA LEU A 31 2.11 -12.36 -7.36
C LEU A 31 2.47 -13.33 -6.23
N THR A 32 3.76 -13.36 -5.85
CA THR A 32 4.26 -14.19 -4.74
C THR A 32 3.61 -13.78 -3.41
N LEU A 33 3.43 -12.49 -3.17
CA LEU A 33 2.73 -11.98 -1.99
C LEU A 33 1.29 -12.51 -1.94
N ILE A 34 0.54 -12.40 -3.04
CA ILE A 34 -0.85 -12.89 -3.11
C ILE A 34 -0.90 -14.40 -2.82
N LEU A 35 -0.06 -15.20 -3.49
CA LEU A 35 -0.04 -16.65 -3.32
C LEU A 35 0.35 -17.06 -1.89
N ALA A 36 1.34 -16.38 -1.32
CA ALA A 36 1.77 -16.61 0.06
C ALA A 36 0.69 -16.22 1.08
N THR A 37 -0.02 -15.10 0.87
CA THR A 37 -1.16 -14.70 1.70
C THR A 37 -2.31 -15.71 1.60
N ILE A 38 -2.68 -16.16 0.40
CA ILE A 38 -3.73 -17.18 0.21
C ILE A 38 -3.35 -18.47 0.96
N ARG A 39 -2.11 -18.93 0.79
CA ARG A 39 -1.61 -20.13 1.48
C ARG A 39 -1.62 -19.97 3.00
N TYR A 40 -1.26 -18.79 3.51
CA TYR A 40 -1.35 -18.45 4.93
C TYR A 40 -2.81 -18.43 5.41
N GLY A 41 -3.74 -17.92 4.59
CA GLY A 41 -5.18 -17.91 4.84
C GLY A 41 -5.75 -19.29 5.12
N PHE A 42 -5.31 -20.33 4.38
CA PHE A 42 -5.70 -21.72 4.67
C PHE A 42 -5.18 -22.24 6.01
N SER A 43 -4.04 -21.75 6.48
CA SER A 43 -3.53 -22.08 7.82
C SER A 43 -4.29 -21.32 8.91
N TRP A 44 -4.74 -20.10 8.64
CA TRP A 44 -5.59 -19.33 9.54
C TRP A 44 -6.99 -19.95 9.69
N LEU A 45 -7.62 -20.35 8.59
CA LEU A 45 -8.95 -20.98 8.59
C LEU A 45 -8.98 -22.30 9.38
N ARG A 46 -7.89 -23.07 9.32
CA ARG A 46 -7.71 -24.31 10.10
C ARG A 46 -7.26 -24.06 11.54
N MET A 47 -7.26 -22.81 12.00
CA MET A 47 -6.78 -22.40 13.32
C MET A 47 -5.34 -22.86 13.64
N ASN A 48 -4.52 -23.06 12.60
CA ASN A 48 -3.18 -23.63 12.70
C ASN A 48 -2.12 -22.68 12.11
N TYR A 49 -2.16 -21.44 12.61
CA TYR A 49 -1.45 -20.28 12.07
C TYR A 49 0.02 -20.17 12.50
N TYR A 50 0.47 -21.00 13.45
CA TYR A 50 1.86 -21.06 13.92
C TYR A 50 2.65 -22.26 13.41
N THR A 51 2.11 -23.09 12.49
CA THR A 51 2.92 -24.15 11.85
C THR A 51 4.12 -23.59 11.10
N ARG A 52 5.15 -24.42 10.90
CA ARG A 52 6.31 -24.08 10.06
C ARG A 52 5.90 -23.53 8.69
N MET A 53 4.89 -24.15 8.06
CA MET A 53 4.40 -23.70 6.75
C MET A 53 3.61 -22.39 6.81
N ALA A 54 2.84 -22.16 7.87
CA ALA A 54 2.16 -20.87 8.07
C ALA A 54 3.19 -19.75 8.29
N GLN A 55 4.19 -19.99 9.14
CA GLN A 55 5.29 -19.05 9.36
C GLN A 55 6.05 -18.78 8.08
N PHE A 56 6.43 -19.82 7.33
CA PHE A 56 7.07 -19.67 6.03
C PHE A 56 6.24 -18.81 5.08
N SER A 57 4.94 -19.11 4.92
CA SER A 57 4.06 -18.34 4.04
C SER A 57 3.95 -16.88 4.46
N TYR A 58 3.79 -16.60 5.76
CA TYR A 58 3.74 -15.24 6.30
C TYR A 58 5.03 -14.45 6.03
N ARG A 59 6.19 -15.07 6.32
CA ARG A 59 7.50 -14.43 6.12
C ARG A 59 7.77 -14.21 4.63
N THR A 60 7.45 -15.17 3.77
CA THR A 60 7.57 -15.04 2.32
C THR A 60 6.71 -13.90 1.78
N ALA A 61 5.48 -13.71 2.29
CA ALA A 61 4.63 -12.60 1.88
C ALA A 61 5.27 -11.23 2.20
N PHE A 62 5.86 -11.07 3.39
CA PHE A 62 6.54 -9.82 3.77
C PHE A 62 7.91 -9.62 3.12
N ILE A 63 8.65 -10.70 2.80
CA ILE A 63 9.84 -10.61 1.94
C ILE A 63 9.43 -10.10 0.55
N ALA A 64 8.37 -10.67 -0.02
CA ALA A 64 7.86 -10.25 -1.31
C ALA A 64 7.41 -8.78 -1.29
N ALA A 65 6.72 -8.35 -0.22
CA ALA A 65 6.37 -6.93 0.00
C ALA A 65 7.62 -6.03 0.06
N ALA A 66 8.62 -6.41 0.85
CA ALA A 66 9.85 -5.63 0.99
C ALA A 66 10.58 -5.49 -0.36
N VAL A 67 10.62 -6.56 -1.16
CA VAL A 67 11.20 -6.53 -2.50
C VAL A 67 10.41 -5.60 -3.43
N THR A 68 9.08 -5.69 -3.47
CA THR A 68 8.27 -4.86 -4.38
C THR A 68 8.36 -3.37 -4.04
N TYR A 69 8.18 -3.01 -2.77
CA TYR A 69 8.34 -1.61 -2.35
C TYR A 69 9.79 -1.13 -2.48
N GLY A 70 10.78 -2.00 -2.21
CA GLY A 70 12.19 -1.71 -2.45
C GLY A 70 12.50 -1.36 -3.91
N ILE A 71 11.92 -2.10 -4.87
CA ILE A 71 12.04 -1.79 -6.30
C ILE A 71 11.42 -0.42 -6.63
N VAL A 72 10.26 -0.09 -6.04
CA VAL A 72 9.60 1.21 -6.26
C VAL A 72 10.48 2.35 -5.72
N VAL A 73 10.96 2.23 -4.47
CA VAL A 73 11.85 3.21 -3.85
C VAL A 73 13.12 3.40 -4.68
N TYR A 74 13.78 2.30 -5.08
CA TYR A 74 14.97 2.35 -5.93
C TYR A 74 14.70 3.09 -7.25
N LYS A 75 13.59 2.78 -7.93
CA LYS A 75 13.22 3.46 -9.19
C LYS A 75 12.98 4.95 -8.97
N THR A 76 12.29 5.33 -7.89
CA THR A 76 12.03 6.73 -7.56
C THR A 76 13.33 7.49 -7.29
N MET A 77 14.25 6.92 -6.50
CA MET A 77 15.55 7.54 -6.22
C MET A 77 16.43 7.64 -7.48
N ARG A 78 16.47 6.57 -8.29
CA ARG A 78 17.21 6.57 -9.56
C ARG A 78 16.66 7.59 -10.55
N ALA A 79 15.34 7.78 -10.60
CA ALA A 79 14.72 8.79 -11.45
C ALA A 79 15.12 10.21 -11.03
N ARG A 80 15.10 10.53 -9.73
CA ARG A 80 15.55 11.82 -9.20
C ARG A 80 17.02 12.12 -9.49
N ALA A 81 17.88 11.12 -9.34
CA ALA A 81 19.30 11.25 -9.67
C ALA A 81 19.52 11.59 -11.16
N LYS A 82 18.70 11.03 -12.06
CA LYS A 82 18.77 11.31 -13.51
C LYS A 82 18.26 12.69 -13.90
N THR A 83 17.28 13.24 -13.18
CA THR A 83 16.71 14.58 -13.47
C THR A 83 17.52 15.73 -12.88
N GLY A 84 18.73 15.48 -12.37
CA GLY A 84 19.61 16.51 -11.83
C GLY A 84 19.20 17.03 -10.44
N GLN A 85 18.15 16.49 -9.83
CA GLN A 85 17.81 16.70 -8.42
C GLN A 85 18.80 15.90 -7.54
N ARG A 86 20.05 16.36 -7.49
CA ARG A 86 21.17 15.66 -6.84
C ARG A 86 21.13 15.70 -5.31
N ALA A 87 20.39 16.64 -4.72
CA ALA A 87 20.20 16.65 -3.27
C ALA A 87 19.40 15.41 -2.86
N ALA A 88 20.00 14.56 -2.03
CA ALA A 88 19.27 13.47 -1.40
C ALA A 88 18.05 14.07 -0.68
N PRO A 89 16.84 13.49 -0.85
CA PRO A 89 15.70 13.95 -0.09
C PRO A 89 16.04 13.95 1.40
N THR A 90 15.62 15.00 2.11
CA THR A 90 15.82 15.05 3.56
C THR A 90 15.23 13.77 4.17
N PRO A 91 15.79 13.25 5.27
CA PRO A 91 15.24 12.07 5.94
C PRO A 91 13.74 12.20 6.21
N LEU A 92 13.28 13.41 6.54
CA LEU A 92 11.87 13.72 6.73
C LEU A 92 11.05 13.57 5.44
N ALA A 93 11.55 14.05 4.30
CA ALA A 93 10.89 13.89 3.00
C ALA A 93 10.84 12.42 2.54
N MET A 94 11.82 11.60 2.93
CA MET A 94 11.80 10.16 2.69
C MET A 94 10.75 9.46 3.56
N LEU A 95 10.63 9.83 4.84
CA LEU A 95 9.60 9.30 5.73
C LEU A 95 8.19 9.72 5.32
N ALA A 96 8.06 10.82 4.57
CA ALA A 96 6.82 11.24 3.95
C ALA A 96 6.50 10.51 2.63
N ASP A 97 7.33 9.62 2.12
CA ASP A 97 6.98 8.81 0.94
C ASP A 97 6.21 7.56 1.37
N GLU A 98 4.99 7.38 0.86
CA GLU A 98 4.14 6.23 1.17
C GLU A 98 4.85 4.89 0.87
N ASN A 99 5.63 4.80 -0.21
CA ASN A 99 6.33 3.56 -0.56
C ASN A 99 7.43 3.24 0.44
N ILE A 100 8.10 4.26 0.99
CA ILE A 100 9.10 4.09 2.04
C ILE A 100 8.43 3.67 3.34
N GLN A 101 7.28 4.24 3.68
CA GLN A 101 6.48 3.86 4.85
C GLN A 101 6.05 2.40 4.77
N TYR A 102 5.50 1.95 3.64
CA TYR A 102 5.14 0.55 3.42
C TYR A 102 6.36 -0.37 3.35
N LEU A 103 7.49 0.06 2.78
CA LEU A 103 8.74 -0.71 2.83
C LEU A 103 9.19 -0.93 4.28
N ALA A 104 9.30 0.14 5.06
CA ALA A 104 9.70 0.06 6.47
C ALA A 104 8.76 -0.86 7.25
N MET A 105 7.46 -0.74 7.02
CA MET A 105 6.46 -1.52 7.73
C MET A 105 6.46 -2.99 7.30
N SER A 106 6.74 -3.31 6.05
CA SER A 106 6.95 -4.69 5.60
C SER A 106 8.12 -5.37 6.32
N LEU A 107 9.21 -4.63 6.59
CA LEU A 107 10.35 -5.13 7.36
C LEU A 107 10.01 -5.31 8.84
N VAL A 108 9.26 -4.37 9.44
CA VAL A 108 8.76 -4.51 10.82
C VAL A 108 7.93 -5.80 10.96
N TRP A 109 6.97 -6.02 10.06
CA TRP A 109 6.16 -7.24 10.06
C TRP A 109 6.96 -8.50 9.79
N LEU A 110 8.02 -8.42 8.98
CA LEU A 110 8.92 -9.54 8.72
C LEU A 110 9.63 -10.04 9.98
N PHE A 111 9.96 -9.18 10.94
CA PHE A 111 10.71 -9.55 12.16
C PHE A 111 9.85 -9.61 13.43
N CYS A 112 8.68 -9.00 13.42
CA CYS A 112 7.75 -9.02 14.55
C CYS A 112 6.92 -10.32 14.63
N PRO A 113 6.23 -10.57 15.76
CA PRO A 113 5.22 -11.63 15.84
C PRO A 113 4.19 -11.52 14.72
N GLN A 114 3.53 -12.63 14.37
CA GLN A 114 2.60 -12.65 13.24
C GLN A 114 1.33 -11.85 13.56
N TYR A 115 1.08 -10.82 12.76
CA TYR A 115 -0.19 -10.08 12.73
C TYR A 115 -0.88 -10.37 11.39
N PRO A 116 -1.79 -11.36 11.30
CA PRO A 116 -2.49 -11.72 10.06
C PRO A 116 -3.14 -10.52 9.36
N LEU A 117 -3.76 -9.63 10.14
CA LEU A 117 -4.44 -8.44 9.63
C LEU A 117 -3.51 -7.51 8.84
N ALA A 118 -2.20 -7.51 9.15
CA ALA A 118 -1.21 -6.73 8.43
C ALA A 118 -0.98 -7.19 6.98
N LEU A 119 -1.34 -8.43 6.62
CA LEU A 119 -1.21 -8.91 5.24
C LEU A 119 -2.28 -8.33 4.30
N ILE A 120 -3.43 -7.95 4.84
CA ILE A 120 -4.60 -7.63 4.01
C ILE A 120 -4.38 -6.36 3.18
N PRO A 121 -3.91 -5.22 3.75
CA PRO A 121 -3.61 -4.02 2.95
C PRO A 121 -2.64 -4.29 1.79
N TYR A 122 -1.53 -4.98 2.07
CA TYR A 122 -0.52 -5.34 1.07
C TYR A 122 -1.08 -6.23 -0.03
N THR A 123 -1.98 -7.14 0.33
CA THR A 123 -2.62 -8.05 -0.63
C THR A 123 -3.58 -7.28 -1.54
N ILE A 124 -4.37 -6.34 -1.01
CA ILE A 124 -5.25 -5.47 -1.80
C ILE A 124 -4.43 -4.67 -2.82
N TYR A 125 -3.36 -3.99 -2.39
CA TYR A 125 -2.47 -3.28 -3.32
C TYR A 125 -1.89 -4.23 -4.38
N SER A 126 -1.44 -5.42 -3.97
CA SER A 126 -0.87 -6.41 -4.88
C SER A 126 -1.84 -6.86 -5.97
N VAL A 127 -3.13 -7.02 -5.65
CA VAL A 127 -4.16 -7.37 -6.64
C VAL A 127 -4.27 -6.30 -7.73
N PHE A 128 -4.35 -5.01 -7.35
CA PHE A 128 -4.40 -3.92 -8.32
C PHE A 128 -3.10 -3.80 -9.13
N HIS A 129 -1.96 -4.03 -8.50
CA HIS A 129 -0.66 -4.01 -9.16
C HIS A 129 -0.51 -5.13 -10.19
N VAL A 130 -0.88 -6.36 -9.84
CA VAL A 130 -0.93 -7.51 -10.75
C VAL A 130 -1.91 -7.24 -11.89
N ALA A 131 -3.13 -6.81 -11.59
CA ALA A 131 -4.15 -6.49 -12.59
C ALA A 131 -3.66 -5.44 -13.60
N THR A 132 -3.14 -4.32 -13.09
CA THR A 132 -2.64 -3.22 -13.93
C THR A 132 -1.43 -3.64 -14.75
N TYR A 133 -0.50 -4.42 -14.18
CA TYR A 133 0.64 -4.93 -14.92
C TYR A 133 0.24 -5.90 -16.03
N THR A 134 -0.69 -6.81 -15.74
CA THR A 134 -1.23 -7.76 -16.72
C THR A 134 -1.85 -7.01 -17.89
N ARG A 135 -2.70 -6.02 -17.61
CA ARG A 135 -3.33 -5.18 -18.63
C ARG A 135 -2.31 -4.39 -19.47
N ALA A 136 -1.32 -3.79 -18.82
CA ALA A 136 -0.42 -2.84 -19.47
C ALA A 136 0.83 -3.47 -20.10
N ASN A 137 1.23 -4.69 -19.73
CA ASN A 137 2.49 -5.29 -20.16
C ASN A 137 2.32 -6.74 -20.65
N LEU A 138 1.64 -7.60 -19.88
CA LEU A 138 1.52 -9.02 -20.27
C LEU A 138 0.61 -9.22 -21.48
N ILE A 139 -0.61 -8.65 -21.45
CA ILE A 139 -1.55 -8.76 -22.57
C ILE A 139 -0.93 -8.22 -23.87
N PRO A 140 -0.34 -7.01 -23.90
CA PRO A 140 0.36 -6.52 -25.09
C PRO A 140 1.52 -7.41 -25.52
N ALA A 141 2.32 -7.97 -24.62
CA ALA A 141 3.46 -8.83 -24.99
C ALA A 141 3.03 -10.17 -25.58
N VAL A 142 1.89 -10.71 -25.14
CA VAL A 142 1.30 -11.94 -25.69
C VAL A 142 0.71 -11.67 -27.07
N LEU A 143 -0.15 -10.65 -27.19
CA LEU A 143 -0.90 -10.36 -28.41
C LEU A 143 -0.06 -9.66 -29.48
N ALA A 144 0.96 -8.90 -29.08
CA ALA A 144 1.80 -8.06 -29.94
C ALA A 144 1.00 -7.30 -31.01
N PRO A 145 0.10 -6.40 -30.61
CA PRO A 145 -0.69 -5.64 -31.56
C PRO A 145 0.25 -4.81 -32.42
N LYS A 146 0.09 -4.96 -33.74
CA LYS A 146 0.77 -4.08 -34.70
C LYS A 146 0.24 -2.66 -34.44
N PRO A 147 1.12 -1.65 -34.31
CA PRO A 147 0.65 -0.27 -34.20
C PRO A 147 -0.27 0.03 -35.40
N ALA A 148 -1.45 0.58 -35.12
CA ALA A 148 -2.32 1.11 -36.18
C ALA A 148 -1.53 2.18 -36.95
N PRO A 149 -1.76 2.33 -38.27
CA PRO A 149 -1.15 3.44 -39.02
C PRO A 149 -1.51 4.75 -38.32
N GLU A 150 -0.49 5.52 -37.99
CA GLU A 150 -0.64 6.84 -37.36
C GLU A 150 -1.53 7.69 -38.27
N ALA A 151 -2.65 8.17 -37.75
CA ALA A 151 -3.39 9.23 -38.44
C ALA A 151 -2.55 10.50 -38.38
N ASP A 152 -2.32 11.13 -39.53
CA ASP A 152 -1.49 12.33 -39.69
C ASP A 152 -1.84 13.39 -38.63
N GLY A 153 -0.85 13.77 -37.82
CA GLY A 153 -0.93 14.91 -36.89
C GLY A 153 -1.24 14.58 -35.42
N ALA A 154 -1.43 13.33 -35.03
CA ALA A 154 -1.57 12.98 -33.61
C ALA A 154 -0.21 12.77 -32.93
N THR A 155 0.07 13.50 -31.84
CA THR A 155 1.22 13.24 -30.97
C THR A 155 1.29 11.74 -30.60
N PRO A 156 2.45 11.08 -30.68
CA PRO A 156 2.56 9.65 -30.48
C PRO A 156 2.19 9.30 -29.03
N SER A 157 0.95 8.85 -28.83
CA SER A 157 0.53 8.27 -27.57
C SER A 157 1.32 6.97 -27.42
N ARG A 158 2.37 7.01 -26.57
CA ARG A 158 3.25 5.89 -26.21
C ARG A 158 2.50 4.78 -25.42
N ARG A 159 1.20 4.62 -25.62
CA ARG A 159 0.40 3.54 -25.07
C ARG A 159 -0.14 2.76 -26.25
N THR A 160 0.48 1.61 -26.51
CA THR A 160 -0.08 0.56 -27.35
C THR A 160 -1.36 0.09 -26.68
N SER A 161 -2.49 0.77 -26.92
CA SER A 161 -3.79 0.37 -26.41
C SER A 161 -4.22 -0.85 -27.19
N VAL A 162 -4.19 -1.99 -26.52
CA VAL A 162 -4.65 -3.26 -27.10
C VAL A 162 -6.15 -3.34 -26.84
N ASP A 163 -6.94 -3.19 -27.88
CA ASP A 163 -8.39 -3.46 -27.81
C ASP A 163 -8.60 -4.96 -27.68
N HIS A 164 -8.58 -5.45 -26.44
CA HIS A 164 -8.80 -6.85 -26.10
C HIS A 164 -9.82 -6.97 -24.96
N PRO A 165 -10.82 -7.89 -25.04
CA PRO A 165 -11.87 -8.02 -24.04
C PRO A 165 -11.35 -8.14 -22.60
N LEU A 166 -10.31 -8.97 -22.39
CA LEU A 166 -9.69 -9.11 -21.06
C LEU A 166 -9.02 -7.82 -20.58
N ALA A 167 -8.36 -7.05 -21.46
CA ALA A 167 -7.74 -5.79 -21.07
C ALA A 167 -8.78 -4.74 -20.67
N ASN A 168 -9.95 -4.76 -21.32
CA ASN A 168 -11.08 -3.90 -21.01
C ASN A 168 -11.76 -4.31 -19.70
N GLN A 169 -11.97 -5.61 -19.48
CA GLN A 169 -12.51 -6.13 -18.21
C GLN A 169 -11.60 -5.82 -17.02
N ILE A 170 -10.28 -5.99 -17.16
CA ILE A 170 -9.33 -5.61 -16.10
C ILE A 170 -9.38 -4.09 -15.87
N GLY A 171 -9.48 -3.29 -16.93
CA GLY A 171 -9.63 -1.84 -16.81
C GLY A 171 -10.89 -1.44 -16.05
N ALA A 172 -12.02 -2.08 -16.35
CA ALA A 172 -13.28 -1.89 -15.65
C ALA A 172 -13.19 -2.31 -14.19
N PHE A 173 -12.62 -3.49 -13.90
CA PHE A 173 -12.39 -3.97 -12.53
C PHE A 173 -11.57 -2.97 -11.71
N VAL A 174 -10.44 -2.48 -12.25
CA VAL A 174 -9.61 -1.50 -11.54
C VAL A 174 -10.41 -0.22 -11.30
N LYS A 175 -11.11 0.30 -12.30
CA LYS A 175 -11.89 1.54 -12.16
C LYS A 175 -13.01 1.41 -11.12
N GLU A 176 -13.74 0.31 -11.14
CA GLU A 176 -14.91 0.08 -10.29
C GLU A 176 -14.52 -0.12 -8.82
N TYR A 177 -13.51 -0.96 -8.57
CA TYR A 177 -13.21 -1.42 -7.21
C TYR A 177 -12.08 -0.67 -6.52
N TYR A 178 -11.29 0.15 -7.22
CA TYR A 178 -10.12 0.80 -6.62
C TYR A 178 -10.49 1.70 -5.44
N ASP A 179 -11.43 2.61 -5.62
CA ASP A 179 -11.78 3.58 -4.57
C ASP A 179 -12.38 2.90 -3.32
N ALA A 180 -13.34 2.00 -3.52
CA ALA A 180 -13.92 1.19 -2.44
C ALA A 180 -12.85 0.35 -1.72
N SER A 181 -11.90 -0.22 -2.46
CA SER A 181 -10.79 -0.99 -1.87
C SER A 181 -9.84 -0.11 -1.07
N MET A 182 -9.56 1.13 -1.50
CA MET A 182 -8.75 2.08 -0.74
C MET A 182 -9.44 2.50 0.57
N ALA A 183 -10.76 2.64 0.57
CA ALA A 183 -11.53 2.88 1.80
C ALA A 183 -11.47 1.68 2.77
N ILE A 184 -11.51 0.45 2.24
CA ILE A 184 -11.32 -0.77 3.03
C ILE A 184 -9.90 -0.82 3.61
N VAL A 185 -8.87 -0.52 2.80
CA VAL A 185 -7.48 -0.45 3.27
C VAL A 185 -7.35 0.54 4.42
N ALA A 186 -7.88 1.75 4.29
CA ALA A 186 -7.87 2.75 5.35
C ALA A 186 -8.53 2.25 6.65
N SER A 187 -9.67 1.58 6.53
CA SER A 187 -10.38 0.99 7.68
C SER A 187 -9.58 -0.14 8.33
N LEU A 188 -8.91 -0.98 7.53
CA LEU A 188 -8.01 -2.04 8.01
C LEU A 188 -6.77 -1.48 8.70
N GLU A 189 -6.19 -0.39 8.18
CA GLU A 189 -5.05 0.28 8.79
C GLU A 189 -5.40 0.79 10.20
N ILE A 190 -6.57 1.39 10.36
CA ILE A 190 -7.09 1.85 11.66
C ILE A 190 -7.42 0.67 12.58
N ALA A 191 -8.09 -0.37 12.07
CA ALA A 191 -8.40 -1.57 12.84
C ALA A 191 -7.13 -2.28 13.35
N LEU A 192 -6.07 -2.31 12.53
CA LEU A 192 -4.77 -2.85 12.91
C LEU A 192 -4.12 -2.03 14.02
N TRP A 193 -4.21 -0.69 13.99
CA TRP A 193 -3.77 0.14 15.10
C TRP A 193 -4.52 -0.20 16.39
N GLY A 194 -5.85 -0.32 16.33
CA GLY A 194 -6.67 -0.70 17.49
C GLY A 194 -6.27 -2.07 18.05
N ARG A 195 -6.00 -3.05 17.18
CA ARG A 195 -5.55 -4.39 17.59
C ARG A 195 -4.17 -4.35 18.28
N ILE A 196 -3.23 -3.54 17.77
CA ILE A 196 -1.89 -3.37 18.35
C ILE A 196 -1.98 -2.59 19.67
N PHE A 197 -2.84 -1.57 19.74
CA PHE A 197 -3.09 -0.80 20.95
C PHE A 197 -3.61 -1.69 22.07
N LEU A 198 -4.57 -2.58 21.76
CA LEU A 198 -5.03 -3.59 22.73
C LEU A 198 -3.90 -4.55 23.16
N SER A 199 -3.03 -4.99 22.23
CA SER A 199 -1.83 -5.75 22.58
C SER A 199 -0.87 -4.98 23.51
N ALA A 200 -0.80 -3.65 23.38
CA ALA A 200 0.04 -2.78 24.22
C ALA A 200 -0.52 -2.68 25.64
N ILE A 201 -1.82 -2.45 25.78
CA ILE A 201 -2.51 -2.44 27.09
C ILE A 201 -2.36 -3.79 27.78
N LEU A 202 -2.45 -4.90 27.04
CA LEU A 202 -2.27 -6.25 27.57
C LEU A 202 -0.79 -6.66 27.73
N PHE A 203 0.16 -5.73 27.60
CA PHE A 203 1.61 -5.95 27.75
C PHE A 203 2.17 -7.14 26.96
N GLN A 204 1.61 -7.40 25.77
CA GLN A 204 2.09 -8.48 24.91
C GLN A 204 3.51 -8.20 24.42
N ARG A 205 4.28 -9.25 24.15
CA ARG A 205 5.70 -9.11 23.75
C ARG A 205 5.84 -8.23 22.51
N ARG A 206 6.71 -7.20 22.60
CA ARG A 206 7.03 -6.20 21.55
C ARG A 206 5.88 -5.27 21.13
N SER A 207 4.72 -5.31 21.79
CA SER A 207 3.57 -4.46 21.43
C SER A 207 3.83 -2.97 21.64
N TRP A 208 4.61 -2.60 22.66
CA TRP A 208 5.03 -1.22 22.92
C TRP A 208 5.90 -0.61 21.80
N ILE A 209 6.78 -1.41 21.21
CA ILE A 209 7.58 -0.97 20.06
C ILE A 209 6.67 -0.85 18.84
N LEU A 210 5.81 -1.84 18.61
CA LEU A 210 4.87 -1.86 17.49
C LEU A 210 3.88 -0.71 17.53
N ILE A 211 3.33 -0.35 18.69
CA ILE A 211 2.36 0.74 18.79
C ILE A 211 3.03 2.07 18.46
N VAL A 212 4.28 2.31 18.87
CA VAL A 212 5.01 3.54 18.51
C VAL A 212 5.27 3.60 17.00
N LEU A 213 5.86 2.56 16.43
CA LEU A 213 6.17 2.51 15.00
C LEU A 213 4.92 2.60 14.12
N TYR A 214 3.87 1.87 14.49
CA TYR A 214 2.62 1.84 13.72
C TYR A 214 1.79 3.12 13.92
N SER A 215 1.90 3.80 15.07
CA SER A 215 1.30 5.13 15.24
C SER A 215 1.97 6.18 14.36
N ALA A 216 3.31 6.15 14.24
CA ALA A 216 4.02 7.03 13.33
C ALA A 216 3.62 6.77 11.86
N PHE A 217 3.52 5.49 11.47
CA PHE A 217 2.98 5.08 10.17
C PHE A 217 1.57 5.64 9.95
N LEU A 218 0.62 5.34 10.84
CA LEU A 218 -0.78 5.74 10.68
C LEU A 218 -0.96 7.27 10.71
N ARG A 219 -0.13 7.98 11.47
CA ARG A 219 -0.11 9.45 11.48
C ARG A 219 0.36 10.02 10.15
N ALA A 220 1.38 9.42 9.54
CA ALA A 220 1.84 9.82 8.21
C ALA A 220 0.76 9.52 7.15
N ARG A 221 0.12 8.35 7.23
CA ARG A 221 -1.03 7.98 6.38
C ARG A 221 -2.20 8.95 6.52
N TYR A 222 -2.54 9.39 7.74
CA TYR A 222 -3.58 10.39 7.97
C TYR A 222 -3.29 11.73 7.28
N ALA A 223 -2.02 12.15 7.21
CA ALA A 223 -1.65 13.38 6.50
C ALA A 223 -1.75 13.27 4.97
N GLN A 224 -1.66 12.05 4.43
CA GLN A 224 -1.45 11.82 3.00
C GLN A 224 -2.69 11.24 2.31
N SER A 225 -3.54 10.54 3.04
CA SER A 225 -4.69 9.79 2.50
C SER A 225 -6.01 10.36 2.98
N THR A 226 -6.82 10.85 2.04
CA THR A 226 -8.20 11.26 2.28
C THR A 226 -9.08 10.09 2.74
N HIS A 227 -8.82 8.86 2.25
CA HIS A 227 -9.51 7.65 2.71
C HIS A 227 -9.29 7.42 4.21
N VAL A 228 -8.06 7.62 4.70
CA VAL A 228 -7.75 7.47 6.14
C VAL A 228 -8.44 8.55 6.96
N GLN A 229 -8.40 9.80 6.52
CA GLN A 229 -9.11 10.92 7.17
C GLN A 229 -10.61 10.64 7.28
N HIS A 230 -11.22 10.18 6.20
CA HIS A 230 -12.63 9.83 6.16
C HIS A 230 -12.97 8.62 7.03
N SER A 231 -12.15 7.55 7.02
CA SER A 231 -12.37 6.41 7.91
C SER A 231 -12.26 6.79 9.40
N PHE A 232 -11.36 7.71 9.75
CA PHE A 232 -11.29 8.26 11.12
C PHE A 232 -12.53 9.09 11.47
N SER A 233 -13.02 9.95 10.57
CA SER A 233 -14.22 10.76 10.84
C SER A 233 -15.46 9.88 10.99
N GLN A 234 -15.62 8.85 10.15
CA GLN A 234 -16.68 7.86 10.26
C GLN A 234 -16.60 7.07 11.58
N LEU A 235 -15.39 6.66 11.99
CA LEU A 235 -15.19 5.98 13.25
C LEU A 235 -15.56 6.89 14.43
N SER A 236 -15.11 8.15 14.42
CA SER A 236 -15.49 9.13 15.45
C SER A 236 -16.99 9.29 15.52
N ALA A 237 -17.67 9.52 14.39
CA ALA A 237 -19.11 9.70 14.34
C ALA A 237 -19.89 8.49 14.88
N ARG A 238 -19.41 7.26 14.61
CA ARG A 238 -20.01 6.04 15.17
C ARG A 238 -19.84 5.99 16.69
N VAL A 239 -18.64 6.28 17.20
CA VAL A 239 -18.39 6.30 18.66
C VAL A 239 -19.19 7.42 19.32
N ASP A 240 -19.25 8.61 18.72
CA ASP A 240 -20.08 9.73 19.19
C ASP A 240 -21.55 9.31 19.30
N SER A 241 -22.09 8.64 18.28
CA SER A 241 -23.47 8.11 18.31
C SER A 241 -23.69 7.12 19.45
N PHE A 242 -22.80 6.14 19.64
CA PHE A 242 -22.88 5.19 20.76
C PHE A 242 -22.78 5.86 22.14
N VAL A 243 -21.90 6.83 22.27
CA VAL A 243 -21.64 7.53 23.54
C VAL A 243 -22.76 8.54 23.87
N SER A 244 -23.44 9.06 22.86
CA SER A 244 -24.61 9.94 23.01
C SER A 244 -25.92 9.19 23.30
N ALA A 245 -25.95 7.85 23.16
CA ALA A 245 -27.16 7.06 23.35
C ALA A 245 -27.76 7.26 24.76
N GLN A 246 -29.09 7.17 24.83
CA GLN A 246 -29.84 7.28 26.07
C GLN A 246 -29.58 6.01 26.90
N GLY A 247 -28.89 6.16 28.03
CA GLY A 247 -28.44 5.04 28.89
C GLY A 247 -26.92 4.93 29.06
N THR A 248 -26.13 5.67 28.26
CA THR A 248 -24.66 5.66 28.41
C THR A 248 -24.23 6.49 29.64
N PRO A 249 -23.38 5.94 30.55
CA PRO A 249 -22.92 6.65 31.75
C PRO A 249 -22.19 7.97 31.41
N PRO A 250 -22.35 9.05 32.20
CA PRO A 250 -21.65 10.32 31.97
C PRO A 250 -20.13 10.19 31.90
N VAL A 251 -19.55 9.22 32.63
CA VAL A 251 -18.12 8.91 32.61
C VAL A 251 -17.64 8.46 31.22
N ALA A 252 -18.45 7.70 30.48
CA ALA A 252 -18.07 7.29 29.13
C ALA A 252 -18.00 8.49 28.18
N ARG A 253 -18.88 9.48 28.37
CA ARG A 253 -18.87 10.74 27.61
C ARG A 253 -17.63 11.58 27.92
N SER A 254 -17.27 11.73 29.19
CA SER A 254 -16.09 12.50 29.59
C SER A 254 -14.78 11.84 29.13
N VAL A 255 -14.67 10.52 29.26
CA VAL A 255 -13.51 9.75 28.74
C VAL A 255 -13.39 9.92 27.23
N TRP A 256 -14.49 9.77 26.49
CA TRP A 256 -14.47 9.95 25.03
C TRP A 256 -14.07 11.36 24.62
N GLN A 257 -14.57 12.38 25.32
CA GLN A 257 -14.18 13.77 25.08
C GLN A 257 -12.67 13.98 25.32
N THR A 258 -12.14 13.44 26.42
CA THR A 258 -10.71 13.49 26.73
C THR A 258 -9.85 12.82 25.64
N VAL A 259 -10.31 11.67 25.12
CA VAL A 259 -9.64 10.97 24.01
C VAL A 259 -9.62 11.85 22.75
N LYS A 260 -10.75 12.49 22.40
CA LYS A 260 -10.83 13.39 21.24
C LYS A 260 -9.89 14.58 21.39
N ASP A 261 -9.84 15.20 22.55
CA ASP A 261 -8.99 16.37 22.80
C ASP A 261 -7.51 16.00 22.80
N GLY A 262 -7.15 14.85 23.39
CA GLY A 262 -5.79 14.31 23.31
C GLY A 262 -5.37 13.96 21.88
N ALA A 263 -6.26 13.38 21.08
CA ALA A 263 -6.00 13.08 19.67
C ALA A 263 -5.79 14.36 18.84
N ARG A 264 -6.59 15.42 19.08
CA ARG A 264 -6.41 16.74 18.46
C ARG A 264 -5.08 17.37 18.86
N GLN A 265 -4.76 17.40 20.15
CA GLN A 265 -3.49 17.93 20.62
C GLN A 265 -2.29 17.19 20.02
N PHE A 266 -2.36 15.85 19.94
CA PHE A 266 -1.34 15.04 19.28
C PHE A 266 -1.22 15.36 17.78
N HIS A 267 -2.35 15.50 17.09
CA HIS A 267 -2.38 15.90 15.69
C HIS A 267 -1.69 17.25 15.47
N ASP A 268 -2.01 18.24 16.28
CA ASP A 268 -1.50 19.61 16.16
C ASP A 268 -0.01 19.69 16.49
N ALA A 269 0.42 19.00 17.57
CA ALA A 269 1.82 18.90 17.95
C ALA A 269 2.68 18.27 16.83
N THR A 270 2.15 17.25 16.16
CA THR A 270 2.85 16.57 15.06
C THR A 270 2.75 17.30 13.72
N ALA A 271 1.73 18.15 13.53
CA ALA A 271 1.63 19.03 12.36
C ALA A 271 2.69 20.14 12.38
N LEU A 272 2.97 20.71 13.55
CA LEU A 272 4.00 21.75 13.73
C LEU A 272 5.43 21.24 13.44
N VAL A 273 5.70 19.95 13.69
CA VAL A 273 7.00 19.32 13.36
C VAL A 273 7.15 19.08 11.86
N GLY A 274 6.05 18.96 11.11
CA GLY A 274 6.05 18.79 9.64
C GLY A 274 6.03 20.09 8.84
N ALA A 275 5.67 21.22 9.46
CA ALA A 275 5.73 22.53 8.84
C ALA A 275 7.19 23.02 8.84
N GLY A 276 7.90 22.81 7.73
CA GLY A 276 9.19 23.45 7.49
C GLY A 276 9.09 24.98 7.65
N PRO A 277 10.21 25.67 7.92
CA PRO A 277 10.19 27.09 8.26
C PRO A 277 9.44 27.87 7.17
N ALA A 278 8.42 28.62 7.60
CA ALA A 278 7.69 29.52 6.73
C ALA A 278 8.69 30.37 5.94
N LYS A 279 8.65 30.30 4.61
CA LYS A 279 9.42 31.21 3.76
C LYS A 279 8.98 32.62 4.16
N LYS A 280 9.87 33.34 4.85
CA LYS A 280 9.73 34.78 5.00
C LYS A 280 9.77 35.35 3.60
N SER A 281 8.63 35.84 3.11
CA SER A 281 8.63 36.73 1.96
C SER A 281 9.30 38.03 2.41
N SER A 282 10.50 38.27 1.89
CA SER A 282 11.04 39.63 1.75
C SER A 282 10.49 40.24 0.48
#